data_AF-A0A3C1H7H3-F1
#
_entry.id   AF-A0A3C1H7H3-F1
#
_cell.length_a   1.000
_cell.length_b   1.000
_cell.length_c   1.000
_cell.angle_alpha   90.00
_cell.angle_beta   90.00
_cell.angle_gamma   90.00
#
_symmetry.space_group_name_H-M   'P 1'
#
loop_
_entity.id
_entity.type
_entity.pdbx_description
1 polymer ?
#
loop_
_entity_poly.entity_id
_entity_poly.type
_entity_poly.pdbx_seq_one_letter_code
_entity_poly.pdbx_strand_id
1 'polypeptide(L)'
;QLTMRTFHIGGAASAAFKQPQIKPKHDGLVQYVDLRTVELDDGNCVVLNKNGSIAIMSDEGRELETHNLVIGSVISVKHGGRAKKGEPIVQWDPYNVPIISEKAGKIKFHDIIEGVTMKQEVDETTSQEAMVIIEHKEDLHPQITVLDEDGEPVASYPIPAGAHIVVKEGSRSVAGQVMAKTPRKTSKTKDITGGLPRVAELFEARRPKDAAEISKIDGIVDFGPSVRGKRCILIKDPNTNVEEEHLIPIGKHVIVFKGDFVRKGQQLTEGPIDPHEILDINGPQELQEHLVNEVQEVYRLQGVTINDKHIEIIV
;
A
#
# COMPACT_ATOMS: atom_id res chain seq x y z
N GLN A 1 -31.21 -13.17 7.07
CA GLN A 1 -31.82 -13.88 5.91
C GLN A 1 -30.78 -14.58 5.04
N LEU A 2 -29.64 -13.96 4.72
CA LEU A 2 -28.56 -14.60 3.94
C LEU A 2 -27.79 -15.69 4.68
N THR A 3 -27.61 -15.57 6.01
CA THR A 3 -26.98 -16.59 6.84
C THR A 3 -27.59 -17.98 6.67
N MET A 4 -28.91 -18.07 6.41
CA MET A 4 -29.58 -19.35 6.19
C MET A 4 -29.39 -19.92 4.77
N ARG A 5 -29.07 -19.08 3.77
CA ARG A 5 -28.93 -19.49 2.36
C ARG A 5 -27.53 -19.98 2.00
N THR A 6 -26.49 -19.45 2.64
CA THR A 6 -25.09 -19.80 2.32
C THR A 6 -24.62 -21.13 2.92
N PHE A 7 -25.22 -21.63 4.01
CA PHE A 7 -24.84 -22.93 4.60
C PHE A 7 -25.06 -24.14 3.67
N HIS A 8 -25.88 -24.02 2.63
CA HIS A 8 -26.22 -25.13 1.74
C HIS A 8 -25.38 -25.18 0.45
N ILE A 9 -24.53 -24.18 0.19
CA ILE A 9 -23.76 -24.09 -1.05
C ILE A 9 -22.26 -24.14 -0.69
N GLY A 10 -21.79 -25.33 -0.33
CA GLY A 10 -20.36 -25.63 -0.37
C GLY A 10 -19.91 -25.67 -1.82
N GLY A 11 -19.25 -24.63 -2.33
CA GLY A 11 -18.71 -24.67 -3.69
C GLY A 11 -18.35 -23.31 -4.27
N ALA A 12 -17.04 -23.06 -4.37
CA ALA A 12 -16.34 -22.19 -5.31
C ALA A 12 -16.94 -20.78 -5.57
N ALA A 13 -16.52 -19.79 -4.76
CA ALA A 13 -16.57 -18.39 -5.16
C ALA A 13 -15.43 -18.11 -6.15
N SER A 14 -15.74 -18.01 -7.44
CA SER A 14 -14.79 -17.50 -8.45
C SER A 14 -14.77 -15.97 -8.35
N ALA A 15 -13.68 -15.42 -7.83
CA ALA A 15 -13.48 -13.97 -7.81
C ALA A 15 -13.25 -13.48 -9.24
N ALA A 16 -14.12 -12.60 -9.74
CA ALA A 16 -13.86 -11.85 -10.96
C ALA A 16 -12.61 -10.96 -10.71
N PHE A 17 -11.47 -11.37 -11.26
CA PHE A 17 -10.24 -10.58 -11.21
C PHE A 17 -10.50 -9.21 -11.84
N LYS A 18 -10.32 -8.12 -11.08
CA LYS A 18 -10.14 -6.79 -11.68
C LYS A 18 -8.92 -6.89 -12.60
N GLN A 19 -9.06 -6.47 -13.85
CA GLN A 19 -7.94 -6.42 -14.78
C GLN A 19 -6.86 -5.50 -14.17
N PRO A 20 -5.58 -5.89 -14.17
CA PRO A 20 -4.50 -5.13 -13.55
C PRO A 20 -4.06 -3.95 -14.43
N GLN A 21 -5.03 -3.22 -14.96
CA GLN A 21 -4.84 -2.09 -15.85
C GLN A 21 -5.93 -1.05 -15.64
N ILE A 22 -5.59 0.22 -15.84
CA ILE A 22 -6.55 1.33 -15.92
C ILE A 22 -6.66 1.76 -17.37
N LYS A 23 -7.90 1.80 -17.86
CA LYS A 23 -8.28 2.32 -19.18
C LYS A 23 -9.21 3.50 -18.96
N PRO A 24 -8.91 4.68 -19.52
CA PRO A 24 -9.70 5.85 -19.28
C PRO A 24 -11.02 5.77 -20.04
N LYS A 25 -12.08 6.33 -19.47
CA LYS A 25 -13.42 6.32 -20.09
C LYS A 25 -13.64 7.49 -21.06
N HIS A 26 -12.78 8.49 -20.97
CA HIS A 26 -12.82 9.72 -21.75
C HIS A 26 -11.45 10.03 -22.33
N ASP A 27 -11.44 10.71 -23.47
CA ASP A 27 -10.22 11.33 -23.98
C ASP A 27 -9.89 12.55 -23.14
N GLY A 28 -8.61 12.80 -22.88
CA GLY A 28 -8.20 13.96 -22.09
C GLY A 28 -6.71 14.00 -21.81
N LEU A 29 -6.30 14.97 -20.99
CA LEU A 29 -4.93 15.15 -20.52
C LEU A 29 -4.74 14.45 -19.19
N VAL A 30 -3.65 13.70 -19.06
CA VAL A 30 -3.27 13.01 -17.83
C VAL A 30 -2.64 14.01 -16.87
N GLN A 31 -3.22 14.17 -15.70
CA GLN A 31 -2.65 14.95 -14.61
C GLN A 31 -2.29 14.01 -13.45
N TYR A 32 -1.07 14.16 -12.97
CA TYR A 32 -0.58 13.45 -11.79
C TYR A 32 -0.97 14.24 -10.55
N VAL A 33 -1.55 13.57 -9.56
CA VAL A 33 -1.96 14.16 -8.29
C VAL A 33 -1.25 13.39 -7.18
N ASP A 34 -0.46 14.08 -6.38
CA ASP A 34 0.31 13.52 -5.27
C ASP A 34 1.13 12.27 -5.65
N LEU A 35 1.64 12.19 -6.89
CA LEU A 35 2.38 11.04 -7.40
C LEU A 35 3.89 11.27 -7.37
N ARG A 36 4.60 10.33 -6.77
CA ARG A 36 6.05 10.19 -6.90
C ARG A 36 6.35 9.08 -7.88
N THR A 37 7.11 9.39 -8.92
CA THR A 37 7.41 8.45 -10.00
C THR A 37 8.89 8.44 -10.34
N VAL A 38 9.38 7.30 -10.81
CA VAL A 38 10.69 7.19 -11.47
C VAL A 38 10.50 6.88 -12.95
N GLU A 39 11.24 7.56 -13.81
CA GLU A 39 11.24 7.31 -15.25
C GLU A 39 12.14 6.11 -15.55
N LEU A 40 11.64 5.19 -16.37
CA LEU A 40 12.36 4.04 -16.91
C LEU A 40 13.01 4.39 -18.25
N ASP A 41 13.99 3.59 -18.66
CA ASP A 41 14.71 3.77 -19.92
C ASP A 41 13.79 3.66 -21.17
N ASP A 42 12.65 2.99 -21.04
CA ASP A 42 11.63 2.85 -22.11
C ASP A 42 10.67 4.06 -22.19
N GLY A 43 10.84 5.06 -21.33
CA GLY A 43 10.01 6.27 -21.25
C GLY A 43 8.74 6.13 -20.41
N ASN A 44 8.48 4.95 -19.84
CA ASN A 44 7.39 4.74 -18.88
C ASN A 44 7.76 5.27 -17.49
N CYS A 45 6.76 5.52 -16.66
CA CYS A 45 6.95 5.96 -15.28
C CYS A 45 6.45 4.90 -14.30
N VAL A 46 7.23 4.55 -13.29
CA VAL A 46 6.75 3.67 -12.21
C VAL A 46 6.39 4.46 -10.98
N VAL A 47 5.22 4.16 -10.41
CA VAL A 47 4.69 4.77 -9.19
C VAL A 47 5.39 4.22 -7.95
N LEU A 48 5.85 5.11 -7.07
CA LEU A 48 6.65 4.77 -5.90
C LEU A 48 5.90 4.94 -4.58
N ASN A 49 4.84 5.75 -4.56
CA ASN A 49 4.09 6.06 -3.36
C ASN A 49 2.66 5.48 -3.42
N LYS A 50 2.06 5.27 -2.23
CA LYS A 50 0.76 4.60 -2.10
C LYS A 50 -0.45 5.47 -2.46
N ASN A 51 -0.33 6.78 -2.27
CA ASN A 51 -1.47 7.70 -2.24
C ASN A 51 -1.65 8.53 -3.51
N GLY A 52 -0.85 8.26 -4.53
CA GLY A 52 -0.94 9.01 -5.77
C GLY A 52 -2.13 8.57 -6.63
N SER A 53 -2.68 9.51 -7.38
CA SER A 53 -3.76 9.27 -8.34
C SER A 53 -3.46 9.93 -9.68
N ILE A 54 -4.08 9.38 -10.73
CA ILE A 54 -4.13 10.02 -12.05
C ILE A 54 -5.52 10.57 -12.26
N ALA A 55 -5.59 11.86 -12.56
CA ALA A 55 -6.78 12.52 -13.05
C ALA A 55 -6.72 12.64 -14.59
N ILE A 56 -7.85 12.44 -15.26
CA ILE A 56 -8.01 12.76 -16.69
C ILE A 56 -8.78 14.08 -16.77
N MET A 57 -8.14 15.07 -17.37
CA MET A 57 -8.65 16.42 -17.52
C MET A 57 -9.19 16.60 -18.93
N SER A 58 -10.29 17.33 -19.07
CA SER A 58 -10.75 17.84 -20.36
C SER A 58 -9.80 18.92 -20.91
N ASP A 59 -9.92 19.21 -22.20
CA ASP A 59 -9.17 20.29 -22.86
C ASP A 59 -9.47 21.69 -22.24
N GLU A 60 -10.59 21.82 -21.51
CA GLU A 60 -11.01 23.03 -20.78
C GLU A 60 -10.50 23.07 -19.32
N GLY A 61 -9.70 22.07 -18.90
CA GLY A 61 -9.11 22.01 -17.55
C GLY A 61 -10.05 21.48 -16.46
N ARG A 62 -11.22 20.96 -16.82
CA ARG A 62 -12.14 20.28 -15.87
C ARG A 62 -11.75 18.81 -15.69
N GLU A 63 -11.75 18.34 -14.45
CA GLU A 63 -11.56 16.92 -14.10
C GLU A 63 -12.74 16.07 -14.60
N LEU A 64 -12.43 15.04 -15.40
CA LEU A 64 -13.41 14.11 -15.96
C LEU A 64 -13.48 12.80 -15.16
N GLU A 65 -12.33 12.27 -14.77
CA GLU A 65 -12.24 11.08 -13.91
C GLU A 65 -10.93 11.10 -13.12
N THR A 66 -10.90 10.39 -11.98
CA THR A 66 -9.70 10.19 -11.17
C THR A 66 -9.58 8.72 -10.78
N HIS A 67 -8.36 8.19 -10.86
CA HIS A 67 -8.02 6.81 -10.50
C HIS A 67 -6.87 6.79 -9.50
N ASN A 68 -7.10 6.15 -8.36
CA ASN A 68 -6.05 5.89 -7.38
C ASN A 68 -5.10 4.82 -7.92
N LEU A 69 -3.80 5.05 -7.79
CA LEU A 69 -2.77 4.13 -8.25
C LEU A 69 -2.24 3.29 -7.10
N VAL A 70 -1.71 2.12 -7.44
CA VAL A 70 -0.99 1.27 -6.48
C VAL A 70 0.51 1.40 -6.70
N ILE A 71 1.30 1.22 -5.64
CA ILE A 71 2.77 1.17 -5.75
C ILE A 71 3.17 0.11 -6.79
N GLY A 72 4.15 0.47 -7.62
CA GLY A 72 4.63 -0.37 -8.71
C GLY A 72 3.79 -0.32 -9.98
N SER A 73 2.76 0.51 -10.02
CA SER A 73 2.03 0.77 -11.26
C SER A 73 2.95 1.41 -12.29
N VAL A 74 2.97 0.86 -13.49
CA VAL A 74 3.67 1.40 -14.65
C VAL A 74 2.68 2.26 -15.44
N ILE A 75 2.98 3.53 -15.55
CA ILE A 75 2.23 4.54 -16.30
C ILE A 75 2.90 4.72 -17.66
N SER A 76 2.14 4.53 -18.74
CA SER A 76 2.63 4.65 -20.12
C SER A 76 2.48 6.05 -20.70
N VAL A 77 1.80 6.96 -19.99
CA VAL A 77 1.54 8.34 -20.43
C VAL A 77 2.11 9.32 -19.42
N LYS A 78 3.02 10.19 -19.86
CA LYS A 78 3.64 11.22 -19.01
C LYS A 78 2.62 12.25 -18.52
N HIS A 79 2.98 12.97 -17.47
CA HIS A 79 2.22 14.12 -16.97
C HIS A 79 1.99 15.16 -18.09
N GLY A 80 0.74 15.59 -18.27
CA GLY A 80 0.30 16.46 -19.36
C GLY A 80 0.14 15.74 -20.71
N GLY A 81 0.43 14.45 -20.79
CA GLY A 81 0.24 13.63 -21.98
C GLY A 81 -1.23 13.37 -22.28
N ARG A 82 -1.56 13.14 -23.55
CA ARG A 82 -2.94 12.88 -23.97
C ARG A 82 -3.26 11.39 -23.84
N ALA A 83 -4.28 11.07 -23.05
CA ALA A 83 -4.84 9.73 -22.93
C ALA A 83 -6.05 9.58 -23.88
N LYS A 84 -6.14 8.41 -24.51
CA LYS A 84 -7.28 8.02 -25.35
C LYS A 84 -8.16 7.03 -24.62
N LYS A 85 -9.46 7.21 -24.78
CA LYS A 85 -10.50 6.34 -24.26
C LYS A 85 -10.24 4.89 -24.64
N GLY A 86 -10.23 4.02 -23.64
CA GLY A 86 -10.10 2.57 -23.80
C GLY A 86 -8.67 2.04 -23.96
N GLU A 87 -7.68 2.91 -24.15
CA GLU A 87 -6.27 2.51 -24.19
C GLU A 87 -5.70 2.37 -22.76
N PRO A 88 -4.96 1.30 -22.44
CA PRO A 88 -4.41 1.14 -21.10
C PRO A 88 -3.29 2.15 -20.86
N ILE A 89 -3.51 3.03 -19.88
CA ILE A 89 -2.54 4.07 -19.49
C ILE A 89 -1.75 3.70 -18.24
N VAL A 90 -2.27 2.76 -17.45
CA VAL A 90 -1.59 2.22 -16.27
C VAL A 90 -1.73 0.71 -16.25
N GLN A 91 -0.66 0.01 -15.88
CA GLN A 91 -0.65 -1.44 -15.65
C GLN A 91 0.16 -1.76 -14.38
N TRP A 92 -0.17 -2.85 -13.68
CA TRP A 92 0.61 -3.30 -12.52
C TRP A 92 0.68 -4.82 -12.43
N ASP A 93 1.59 -5.33 -11.60
CA ASP A 93 1.64 -6.75 -11.26
C ASP A 93 0.56 -7.06 -10.20
N PRO A 94 -0.45 -7.91 -10.50
CA PRO A 94 -1.51 -8.25 -9.55
C PRO A 94 -1.04 -9.16 -8.41
N TYR A 95 0.14 -9.77 -8.52
CA TYR A 95 0.69 -10.72 -7.55
C TYR A 95 1.81 -10.12 -6.72
N ASN A 96 2.49 -9.08 -7.19
CA ASN A 96 3.65 -8.52 -6.49
C ASN A 96 3.58 -6.99 -6.36
N VAL A 97 4.16 -6.49 -5.27
CA VAL A 97 4.52 -5.07 -5.08
C VAL A 97 6.03 -4.96 -5.27
N PRO A 98 6.51 -4.27 -6.32
CA PRO A 98 7.93 -4.07 -6.52
C PRO A 98 8.48 -3.02 -5.55
N ILE A 99 9.69 -3.26 -5.05
CA ILE A 99 10.52 -2.28 -4.34
C ILE A 99 11.55 -1.81 -5.36
N ILE A 100 11.57 -0.51 -5.67
CA ILE A 100 12.29 0.05 -6.81
C ILE A 100 13.29 1.09 -6.32
N SER A 101 14.47 1.12 -6.92
CA SER A 101 15.45 2.18 -6.65
C SER A 101 15.18 3.43 -7.49
N GLU A 102 15.27 4.59 -6.86
CA GLU A 102 15.22 5.90 -7.51
C GLU A 102 16.61 6.41 -7.91
N LYS A 103 17.67 5.77 -7.42
CA LYS A 103 19.06 6.23 -7.55
C LYS A 103 19.90 5.15 -8.22
N ALA A 104 20.72 5.58 -9.16
CA ALA A 104 21.78 4.73 -9.68
C ALA A 104 22.94 4.70 -8.67
N GLY A 105 23.59 3.55 -8.53
CA GLY A 105 24.70 3.41 -7.58
C GLY A 105 25.10 1.96 -7.36
N LYS A 106 25.95 1.71 -6.37
CA LYS A 106 26.35 0.35 -5.98
C LYS A 106 25.42 -0.20 -4.91
N ILE A 107 24.90 -1.39 -5.11
CA ILE A 107 24.02 -2.05 -4.15
C ILE A 107 24.84 -2.62 -2.99
N LYS A 108 24.41 -2.32 -1.76
CA LYS A 108 24.94 -2.88 -0.53
C LYS A 108 23.79 -3.41 0.31
N PHE A 109 23.97 -4.59 0.90
CA PHE A 109 22.98 -5.14 1.81
C PHE A 109 23.28 -4.69 3.23
N HIS A 110 22.21 -4.44 4.00
CA HIS A 110 22.30 -4.10 5.41
C HIS A 110 21.29 -4.96 6.16
N ASP A 111 21.75 -5.67 7.18
CA ASP A 111 20.98 -6.66 7.95
C ASP A 111 20.31 -7.76 7.11
N ILE A 112 20.83 -8.07 5.92
CA ILE A 112 20.42 -9.22 5.10
C ILE A 112 21.45 -10.32 5.29
N ILE A 113 21.17 -11.24 6.21
CA ILE A 113 22.08 -12.27 6.67
C ILE A 113 21.43 -13.62 6.43
N GLU A 114 22.13 -14.47 5.68
CA GLU A 114 21.67 -15.82 5.37
C GLU A 114 21.48 -16.66 6.64
N GLY A 115 20.33 -17.33 6.74
CA GLY A 115 19.92 -18.12 7.91
C GLY A 115 19.36 -17.32 9.09
N VAL A 116 19.49 -15.99 9.09
CA VAL A 116 18.99 -15.12 10.17
C VAL A 116 17.83 -14.26 9.70
N THR A 117 18.04 -13.43 8.68
CA THR A 117 17.02 -12.54 8.11
C THR A 117 16.67 -12.87 6.67
N MET A 118 17.45 -13.74 6.02
CA MET A 118 17.25 -14.18 4.65
C MET A 118 17.47 -15.68 4.51
N LYS A 119 16.70 -16.34 3.64
CA LYS A 119 16.94 -17.73 3.21
C LYS A 119 16.99 -17.80 1.68
N GLN A 120 17.68 -18.79 1.15
CA GLN A 120 17.52 -19.18 -0.25
C GLN A 120 16.33 -20.11 -0.38
N GLU A 121 15.43 -19.80 -1.31
CA GLU A 121 14.26 -20.60 -1.63
C GLU A 121 14.24 -20.83 -3.14
N VAL A 122 14.00 -22.08 -3.55
CA VAL A 122 13.86 -22.38 -4.97
C VAL A 122 12.45 -21.97 -5.37
N ASP A 123 12.34 -21.01 -6.28
CA ASP A 123 11.05 -20.64 -6.86
C ASP A 123 10.54 -21.81 -7.72
N GLU A 124 9.43 -22.41 -7.30
CA GLU A 124 8.81 -23.56 -7.95
C GLU A 124 8.47 -23.29 -9.43
N THR A 125 8.28 -22.03 -9.81
CA THR A 125 7.89 -21.64 -11.17
C THR A 125 9.09 -21.51 -12.10
N THR A 126 10.18 -20.91 -11.61
CA THR A 126 11.36 -20.58 -12.42
C THR A 126 12.52 -21.57 -12.23
N SER A 127 12.44 -22.44 -11.20
CA SER A 127 13.52 -23.32 -10.74
C SER A 127 14.82 -22.56 -10.44
N GLN A 128 14.73 -21.25 -10.20
CA GLN A 128 15.86 -20.42 -9.82
C GLN A 128 15.86 -20.23 -8.30
N GLU A 129 17.06 -20.13 -7.73
CA GLU A 129 17.23 -19.75 -6.34
C GLU A 129 16.88 -18.26 -6.17
N ALA A 130 15.86 -18.00 -5.35
CA ALA A 130 15.44 -16.67 -4.94
C ALA A 130 15.89 -16.42 -3.49
N MET A 131 16.44 -15.25 -3.24
CA MET A 131 16.71 -14.79 -1.87
C MET A 131 15.42 -14.24 -1.27
N VAL A 132 14.92 -14.85 -0.20
CA VAL A 132 13.66 -14.46 0.45
C VAL A 132 13.95 -13.98 1.86
N ILE A 133 13.48 -12.76 2.20
CA ILE A 133 13.56 -12.28 3.58
C ILE A 133 12.62 -13.09 4.45
N ILE A 134 13.13 -13.59 5.57
CA ILE A 134 12.34 -14.36 6.54
C ILE A 134 11.99 -13.50 7.75
N GLU A 135 10.91 -13.88 8.43
CA GLU A 135 10.61 -13.32 9.74
C GLU A 135 11.74 -13.67 10.71
N HIS A 136 12.20 -12.66 11.45
CA HIS A 136 13.28 -12.76 12.42
C HIS A 136 12.87 -12.06 13.71
N LYS A 137 13.40 -12.55 14.84
CA LYS A 137 13.09 -12.04 16.18
C LYS A 137 14.07 -10.98 16.68
N GLU A 138 15.20 -10.86 15.99
CA GLU A 138 16.28 -9.94 16.34
C GLU A 138 15.91 -8.51 15.89
N ASP A 139 16.54 -7.49 16.49
CA ASP A 139 16.32 -6.07 16.14
C ASP A 139 17.10 -5.69 14.86
N LEU A 140 16.97 -6.53 13.84
CA LEU A 140 17.61 -6.37 12.54
C LEU A 140 16.62 -5.70 11.58
N HIS A 141 17.14 -4.87 10.67
CA HIS A 141 16.33 -4.11 9.73
C HIS A 141 16.80 -4.37 8.30
N PRO A 142 16.41 -5.54 7.72
CA PRO A 142 16.82 -5.90 6.37
C PRO A 142 16.50 -4.77 5.40
N GLN A 143 17.53 -4.21 4.78
CA GLN A 143 17.40 -3.11 3.85
C GLN A 143 18.48 -3.19 2.76
N ILE A 144 18.13 -2.70 1.58
CA ILE A 144 19.03 -2.57 0.44
C ILE A 144 19.42 -1.09 0.35
N THR A 145 20.70 -0.79 0.48
CA THR A 145 21.24 0.55 0.39
C THR A 145 21.94 0.72 -0.95
N VAL A 146 21.73 1.86 -1.60
CA VAL A 146 22.43 2.26 -2.81
C VAL A 146 23.50 3.28 -2.42
N LEU A 147 24.74 2.99 -2.80
CA LEU A 147 25.91 3.84 -2.56
C LEU A 147 26.29 4.62 -3.81
N ASP A 148 26.81 5.83 -3.66
CA ASP A 148 27.44 6.57 -4.75
C ASP A 148 28.85 6.06 -5.09
N GLU A 149 29.57 6.80 -5.94
CA GLU A 149 30.95 6.48 -6.34
C GLU A 149 31.95 6.68 -5.20
N ASP A 150 31.62 7.53 -4.22
CA ASP A 150 32.43 7.81 -3.02
C ASP A 150 32.19 6.80 -1.89
N GLY A 151 31.15 5.97 -2.02
CA GLY A 151 30.78 4.92 -1.07
C GLY A 151 29.79 5.36 0.00
N GLU A 152 29.21 6.56 -0.14
CA GLU A 152 28.21 7.11 0.77
C GLU A 152 26.79 6.64 0.39
N PRO A 153 25.92 6.36 1.38
CA PRO A 153 24.57 5.88 1.13
C PRO A 153 23.66 7.00 0.60
N VAL A 154 23.28 6.91 -0.67
CA VAL A 154 22.37 7.87 -1.32
C VAL A 154 20.90 7.49 -1.23
N ALA A 155 20.59 6.22 -0.98
CA ALA A 155 19.23 5.74 -0.73
C ALA A 155 19.23 4.42 0.05
N SER A 156 18.22 4.22 0.90
CA SER A 156 18.01 2.97 1.64
C SER A 156 16.56 2.51 1.49
N TYR A 157 16.39 1.23 1.15
CA TYR A 157 15.11 0.60 0.86
C TYR A 157 14.88 -0.56 1.83
N PRO A 158 14.01 -0.40 2.85
CA PRO A 158 13.65 -1.48 3.75
C PRO A 158 12.97 -2.64 3.00
N ILE A 159 13.39 -3.87 3.28
CA ILE A 159 12.85 -5.07 2.64
C ILE A 159 12.06 -5.86 3.69
N PRO A 160 10.72 -5.96 3.54
CA PRO A 160 9.89 -6.67 4.51
C PRO A 160 10.05 -8.19 4.41
N ALA A 161 9.67 -8.90 5.48
CA ALA A 161 9.57 -10.35 5.46
C ALA A 161 8.62 -10.85 4.37
N GLY A 162 9.01 -11.94 3.72
CA GLY A 162 8.33 -12.52 2.57
C GLY A 162 8.69 -11.87 1.23
N ALA A 163 9.48 -10.79 1.20
CA ALA A 163 9.93 -10.21 -0.06
C ALA A 163 11.07 -11.01 -0.69
N HIS A 164 11.01 -11.14 -2.02
CA HIS A 164 12.00 -11.81 -2.86
C HIS A 164 12.96 -10.77 -3.42
N ILE A 165 14.23 -10.85 -3.05
CA ILE A 165 15.28 -9.96 -3.57
C ILE A 165 15.68 -10.45 -4.96
N VAL A 166 15.69 -9.54 -5.93
CA VAL A 166 16.01 -9.84 -7.34
C VAL A 166 17.37 -9.31 -7.77
N VAL A 167 18.06 -8.57 -6.91
CA VAL A 167 19.38 -7.99 -7.16
C VAL A 167 20.47 -8.69 -6.37
N LYS A 168 21.73 -8.54 -6.79
CA LYS A 168 22.90 -9.09 -6.10
C LYS A 168 23.68 -7.99 -5.38
N GLU A 169 24.21 -8.31 -4.21
CA GLU A 169 25.10 -7.40 -3.49
C GLU A 169 26.33 -7.04 -4.34
N GLY A 170 26.73 -5.78 -4.30
CA GLY A 170 27.88 -5.24 -5.03
C GLY A 170 27.63 -4.91 -6.49
N SER A 171 26.47 -5.28 -7.05
CA SER A 171 26.09 -4.92 -8.42
C SER A 171 25.71 -3.44 -8.54
N ARG A 172 25.79 -2.89 -9.77
CA ARG A 172 25.40 -1.49 -10.04
C ARG A 172 23.90 -1.44 -10.33
N SER A 173 23.16 -0.61 -9.59
CA SER A 173 21.77 -0.29 -9.86
C SER A 173 21.63 0.87 -10.83
N VAL A 174 20.58 0.85 -11.64
CA VAL A 174 20.07 2.03 -12.37
C VAL A 174 18.80 2.56 -11.69
N ALA A 175 18.45 3.81 -11.95
CA ALA A 175 17.17 4.35 -11.52
C ALA A 175 16.03 3.58 -12.19
N GLY A 176 14.98 3.27 -11.42
CA GLY A 176 13.85 2.46 -11.87
C GLY A 176 14.06 0.95 -11.78
N GLN A 177 15.25 0.49 -11.37
CA GLN A 177 15.50 -0.95 -11.22
C GLN A 177 14.76 -1.53 -10.01
N VAL A 178 14.09 -2.66 -10.22
CA VAL A 178 13.45 -3.43 -9.15
C VAL A 178 14.53 -4.09 -8.28
N MET A 179 14.52 -3.79 -6.97
CA MET A 179 15.42 -4.34 -5.96
C MET A 179 14.87 -5.63 -5.36
N ALA A 180 13.57 -5.63 -5.05
CA ALA A 180 12.86 -6.78 -4.49
C ALA A 180 11.39 -6.77 -4.93
N LYS A 181 10.71 -7.90 -4.76
CA LYS A 181 9.28 -8.06 -5.01
C LYS A 181 8.63 -8.64 -3.78
N THR A 182 7.66 -7.94 -3.21
CA THR A 182 6.85 -8.46 -2.12
C THR A 182 5.62 -9.11 -2.72
N PRO A 183 5.38 -10.41 -2.55
CA PRO A 183 4.12 -11.03 -2.91
C PRO A 183 2.99 -10.25 -2.24
N ARG A 184 2.05 -9.75 -3.04
CA ARG A 184 0.79 -9.24 -2.52
C ARG A 184 0.18 -10.42 -1.79
N LYS A 185 -0.04 -10.28 -0.48
CA LYS A 185 -0.91 -11.23 0.22
C LYS A 185 -2.19 -11.26 -0.61
N THR A 186 -2.45 -12.39 -1.27
CA THR A 186 -3.75 -12.65 -1.87
C THR A 186 -4.70 -12.28 -0.75
N SER A 187 -5.62 -11.35 -1.00
CA SER A 187 -6.71 -11.12 -0.06
C SER A 187 -7.33 -12.49 0.12
N LYS A 188 -6.91 -13.23 1.17
CA LYS A 188 -7.53 -14.48 1.55
C LYS A 188 -8.99 -14.14 1.54
N THR A 189 -9.75 -14.89 0.77
CA THR A 189 -11.19 -14.77 0.58
C THR A 189 -11.75 -14.23 1.90
N LYS A 190 -12.11 -12.94 1.97
CA LYS A 190 -12.69 -12.35 3.19
C LYS A 190 -13.88 -13.26 3.45
N ASP A 191 -13.78 -14.06 4.51
CA ASP A 191 -14.67 -15.19 4.72
C ASP A 191 -16.10 -14.66 4.74
N ILE A 192 -16.88 -14.97 3.70
CA ILE A 192 -18.23 -14.42 3.48
C ILE A 192 -19.15 -14.78 4.66
N THR A 193 -18.78 -15.83 5.41
CA THR A 193 -19.48 -16.32 6.60
C THR A 193 -19.22 -15.47 7.86
N GLY A 194 -18.16 -14.65 7.88
CA GLY A 194 -17.76 -13.82 9.03
C GLY A 194 -18.31 -12.38 9.05
N GLY A 195 -19.09 -11.98 8.05
CA GLY A 195 -19.51 -10.58 7.86
C GLY A 195 -20.40 -10.00 8.96
N LEU A 196 -21.36 -10.78 9.49
CA LEU A 196 -22.28 -10.30 10.53
C LEU A 196 -21.60 -10.00 11.88
N PRO A 197 -20.70 -10.85 12.39
CA PRO A 197 -19.86 -10.51 13.54
C PRO A 197 -19.13 -9.18 13.36
N ARG A 198 -18.57 -8.91 12.17
CA ARG A 198 -17.90 -7.65 11.87
C ARG A 198 -18.85 -6.44 11.93
N VAL A 199 -20.06 -6.57 11.38
CA VAL A 199 -21.09 -5.51 11.47
C VAL A 199 -21.49 -5.26 12.93
N ALA A 200 -21.62 -6.31 13.75
CA ALA A 200 -21.90 -6.16 15.17
C ALA A 200 -20.75 -5.45 15.90
N GLU A 201 -19.49 -5.80 15.62
CA GLU A 201 -18.33 -5.10 16.18
C GLU A 201 -18.29 -3.61 15.84
N LEU A 202 -18.64 -3.25 14.60
CA LEU A 202 -18.70 -1.87 14.13
C LEU A 202 -19.80 -1.08 14.84
N PHE A 203 -21.02 -1.63 14.95
CA PHE A 203 -22.12 -0.95 15.66
C PHE A 203 -21.95 -0.90 17.17
N GLU A 204 -21.25 -1.87 17.76
CA GLU A 204 -20.87 -1.83 19.18
C GLU A 204 -19.64 -0.93 19.44
N ALA A 205 -19.06 -0.33 18.39
CA ALA A 205 -17.84 0.47 18.45
C ALA A 205 -16.73 -0.21 19.26
N ARG A 206 -16.56 -1.54 19.08
CA ARG A 206 -15.54 -2.30 19.81
C ARG A 206 -14.15 -1.97 19.30
N ARG A 207 -13.22 -1.77 20.24
CA ARG A 207 -11.79 -1.60 19.91
C ARG A 207 -11.21 -2.92 19.42
N PRO A 208 -10.66 -2.98 18.19
CA PRO A 208 -10.02 -4.19 17.70
C PRO A 208 -8.77 -4.55 18.53
N LYS A 209 -8.52 -5.85 18.72
CA LYS A 209 -7.33 -6.30 19.47
C LYS A 209 -6.01 -6.01 18.75
N ASP A 210 -6.04 -5.99 17.42
CA ASP A 210 -4.90 -5.69 16.55
C ASP A 210 -5.22 -4.44 15.69
N ALA A 211 -5.68 -3.37 16.36
CA ALA A 211 -6.09 -2.14 15.69
C ALA A 211 -4.89 -1.50 14.96
N ALA A 212 -5.07 -1.06 13.72
CA ALA A 212 -4.05 -0.34 12.94
C ALA A 212 -3.73 1.02 13.57
N GLU A 213 -2.44 1.38 13.57
CA GLU A 213 -1.98 2.73 13.87
C GLU A 213 -2.34 3.65 12.70
N ILE A 214 -2.98 4.78 12.98
CA ILE A 214 -3.32 5.81 11.98
C ILE A 214 -2.55 7.11 12.21
N SER A 215 -2.31 7.86 11.14
CA SER A 215 -1.64 9.15 11.18
C SER A 215 -2.51 10.19 11.89
N LYS A 216 -1.93 10.95 12.82
CA LYS A 216 -2.65 12.04 13.51
C LYS A 216 -2.61 13.37 12.76
N ILE A 217 -1.64 13.56 11.87
CA ILE A 217 -1.43 14.79 11.10
C ILE A 217 -1.20 14.47 9.62
N ASP A 218 -1.36 15.47 8.77
CA ASP A 218 -0.91 15.38 7.38
C ASP A 218 0.61 15.59 7.33
N GLY A 219 1.34 14.80 6.55
CA GLY A 219 2.78 15.00 6.45
C GLY A 219 3.54 13.92 5.72
N ILE A 220 4.86 14.11 5.66
CA ILE A 220 5.81 13.19 5.05
C ILE A 220 6.32 12.21 6.09
N VAL A 221 6.27 10.93 5.76
CA VAL A 221 6.73 9.82 6.61
C VAL A 221 8.25 9.75 6.65
N ASP A 222 8.80 9.63 7.85
CA ASP A 222 10.19 9.29 8.13
C ASP A 222 10.26 8.22 9.22
N PHE A 223 11.42 7.60 9.40
CA PHE A 223 11.65 6.60 10.45
C PHE A 223 12.67 7.11 11.45
N GLY A 224 12.26 7.15 12.72
CA GLY A 224 13.11 7.52 13.85
C GLY A 224 13.83 6.32 14.47
N PRO A 225 14.67 6.54 15.50
CA PRO A 225 15.30 5.45 16.23
C PRO A 225 14.25 4.57 16.94
N SER A 226 14.46 3.26 16.95
CA SER A 226 13.61 2.34 17.71
C SER A 226 13.76 2.59 19.21
N VAL A 227 12.63 2.72 19.92
CA VAL A 227 12.60 2.98 21.36
C VAL A 227 11.91 1.82 22.07
N ARG A 228 12.64 1.16 22.99
CA ARG A 228 12.10 0.09 23.86
C ARG A 228 11.38 -1.03 23.09
N GLY A 229 11.95 -1.50 21.98
CA GLY A 229 11.36 -2.57 21.17
C GLY A 229 10.13 -2.15 20.35
N LYS A 230 9.95 -0.85 20.13
CA LYS A 230 8.97 -0.28 19.20
C LYS A 230 9.69 0.53 18.12
N ARG A 231 9.27 0.37 16.88
CA ARG A 231 9.70 1.16 15.73
C ARG A 231 9.05 2.53 15.80
N CYS A 232 9.83 3.60 15.61
CA CYS A 232 9.31 4.97 15.59
C CYS A 232 9.07 5.41 14.14
N ILE A 233 7.83 5.80 13.83
CA ILE A 233 7.48 6.51 12.59
C ILE A 233 7.28 7.97 12.95
N LEU A 234 7.99 8.85 12.24
CA LEU A 234 7.89 10.30 12.34
C LEU A 234 7.06 10.81 11.17
N ILE A 235 6.07 11.65 11.44
CA ILE A 235 5.30 12.31 10.39
C ILE A 235 5.57 13.80 10.52
N LYS A 236 6.07 14.40 9.43
CA LYS A 236 6.48 15.80 9.41
C LYS A 236 5.59 16.60 8.47
N ASP A 237 4.88 17.59 8.98
CA ASP A 237 4.12 18.51 8.14
C ASP A 237 5.08 19.49 7.44
N PRO A 238 5.14 19.50 6.09
CA PRO A 238 6.05 20.37 5.36
C PRO A 238 5.73 21.87 5.49
N ASN A 239 4.51 22.24 5.88
CA ASN A 239 4.08 23.63 5.97
C ASN A 239 4.25 24.20 7.38
N THR A 240 3.97 23.40 8.41
CA THR A 240 3.95 23.86 9.80
C THR A 240 5.20 23.45 10.58
N ASN A 241 6.06 22.57 10.02
CA ASN A 241 7.21 21.94 10.70
C ASN A 241 6.83 21.23 12.02
N VAL A 242 5.56 20.87 12.19
CA VAL A 242 5.12 20.02 13.30
C VAL A 242 5.54 18.59 13.00
N GLU A 243 6.12 17.92 13.99
CA GLU A 243 6.50 16.52 13.92
C GLU A 243 5.66 15.71 14.92
N GLU A 244 5.09 14.61 14.46
CA GLU A 244 4.34 13.67 15.31
C GLU A 244 4.99 12.29 15.29
N GLU A 245 5.21 11.72 16.47
CA GLU A 245 5.82 10.40 16.67
C GLU A 245 4.76 9.31 16.87
N HIS A 246 4.91 8.21 16.13
CA HIS A 246 4.09 7.01 16.21
C HIS A 246 4.95 5.80 16.58
N LEU A 247 4.69 5.19 17.75
CA LEU A 247 5.46 4.06 18.28
C LEU A 247 4.79 2.73 17.98
N ILE A 248 5.29 2.03 16.97
CA ILE A 248 4.71 0.80 16.44
C ILE A 248 5.44 -0.42 17.00
N PRO A 249 4.74 -1.43 17.55
CA PRO A 249 5.37 -2.69 17.97
C PRO A 249 6.11 -3.38 16.80
N ILE A 250 7.31 -3.93 17.03
CA ILE A 250 8.16 -4.54 15.98
C ILE A 250 7.43 -5.64 15.19
N GLY A 251 6.56 -6.41 15.82
CA GLY A 251 5.80 -7.48 15.16
C GLY A 251 4.68 -7.00 14.23
N LYS A 252 4.40 -5.70 14.16
CA LYS A 252 3.30 -5.14 13.38
C LYS A 252 3.79 -4.65 12.01
N HIS A 253 3.10 -5.07 10.95
CA HIS A 253 3.50 -4.73 9.59
C HIS A 253 3.19 -3.26 9.27
N VAL A 254 4.24 -2.50 8.98
CA VAL A 254 4.15 -1.11 8.51
C VAL A 254 3.89 -1.10 7.01
N ILE A 255 2.89 -0.33 6.56
CA ILE A 255 2.44 -0.28 5.15
C ILE A 255 2.78 1.03 4.44
N VAL A 256 3.54 1.90 5.10
CA VAL A 256 4.01 3.19 4.59
C VAL A 256 5.54 3.18 4.49
N PHE A 257 6.07 3.93 3.53
CA PHE A 257 7.49 4.04 3.26
C PHE A 257 8.02 5.44 3.57
N LYS A 258 9.34 5.54 3.74
CA LYS A 258 10.00 6.82 3.96
C LYS A 258 9.78 7.73 2.73
N GLY A 259 9.31 8.94 2.99
CA GLY A 259 8.98 9.93 1.96
C GLY A 259 7.55 9.83 1.42
N ASP A 260 6.72 8.90 1.91
CA ASP A 260 5.30 8.90 1.58
C ASP A 260 4.60 10.11 2.22
N PHE A 261 3.76 10.81 1.45
CA PHE A 261 2.84 11.78 2.02
C PHE A 261 1.59 11.05 2.51
N VAL A 262 1.34 11.11 3.81
CA VAL A 262 0.16 10.50 4.45
C VAL A 262 -0.80 11.58 4.91
N ARG A 263 -2.09 11.27 4.80
CA ARG A 263 -3.15 12.16 5.29
C ARG A 263 -3.51 11.83 6.74
N LYS A 264 -4.06 12.80 7.45
CA LYS A 264 -4.65 12.64 8.77
C LYS A 264 -5.73 11.57 8.74
N GLY A 265 -5.67 10.62 9.67
CA GLY A 265 -6.54 9.44 9.73
C GLY A 265 -6.07 8.25 8.89
N GLN A 266 -5.01 8.40 8.10
CA GLN A 266 -4.54 7.32 7.22
C GLN A 266 -3.79 6.23 7.99
N GLN A 267 -4.06 4.97 7.66
CA GLN A 267 -3.35 3.82 8.24
C GLN A 267 -1.85 3.79 7.89
N LEU A 268 -1.04 3.68 8.94
CA LEU A 268 0.41 3.49 8.90
C LEU A 268 0.80 2.00 8.98
N THR A 269 -0.07 1.17 9.55
CA THR A 269 0.15 -0.27 9.75
C THR A 269 -1.03 -1.09 9.27
N GLU A 270 -0.82 -2.40 9.05
CA GLU A 270 -1.93 -3.34 8.81
C GLU A 270 -2.84 -3.46 10.04
N GLY A 271 -4.11 -3.76 9.79
CA GLY A 271 -5.12 -4.02 10.82
C GLY A 271 -6.43 -3.28 10.57
N PRO A 272 -7.51 -3.61 11.30
CA PRO A 272 -8.73 -2.79 11.34
C PRO A 272 -8.46 -1.45 12.05
N ILE A 273 -9.07 -0.36 11.59
CA ILE A 273 -8.96 0.94 12.26
C ILE A 273 -9.84 0.93 13.52
N ASP A 274 -9.39 1.56 14.61
CA ASP A 274 -10.20 1.79 15.80
C ASP A 274 -11.17 2.97 15.54
N PRO A 275 -12.50 2.78 15.58
CA PRO A 275 -13.47 3.86 15.41
C PRO A 275 -13.28 5.03 16.38
N HIS A 276 -12.78 4.75 17.59
CA HIS A 276 -12.52 5.79 18.59
C HIS A 276 -11.37 6.70 18.17
N GLU A 277 -10.33 6.15 17.54
CA GLU A 277 -9.21 6.95 17.05
C GLU A 277 -9.63 7.83 15.85
N ILE A 278 -10.50 7.34 14.97
CA ILE A 278 -11.06 8.15 13.87
C ILE A 278 -11.84 9.33 14.44
N LEU A 279 -12.65 9.10 15.49
CA LEU A 279 -13.41 10.18 16.13
C LEU A 279 -12.48 11.25 16.72
N ASP A 280 -11.47 10.82 17.47
CA ASP A 280 -10.54 11.70 18.16
C ASP A 280 -9.66 12.49 17.18
N ILE A 281 -9.25 11.86 16.08
CA ILE A 281 -8.35 12.45 15.10
C ILE A 281 -9.14 13.23 14.05
N ASN A 282 -10.03 12.58 13.30
CA ASN A 282 -10.71 13.16 12.14
C ASN A 282 -12.06 13.80 12.46
N GLY A 283 -12.70 13.40 13.56
CA GLY A 283 -13.99 13.94 13.98
C GLY A 283 -15.20 13.08 13.57
N PRO A 284 -16.41 13.53 13.93
CA PRO A 284 -17.62 12.70 13.82
C PRO A 284 -18.06 12.44 12.38
N GLN A 285 -17.82 13.38 11.46
CA GLN A 285 -18.20 13.22 10.06
C GLN A 285 -17.39 12.11 9.37
N GLU A 286 -16.05 12.13 9.54
CA GLU A 286 -15.19 11.10 8.98
C GLU A 286 -15.48 9.72 9.59
N LEU A 287 -15.76 9.68 10.90
CA LEU A 287 -16.19 8.45 11.56
C LEU A 287 -17.49 7.91 10.93
N GLN A 288 -18.47 8.78 10.70
CA GLN A 288 -19.73 8.39 10.10
C GLN A 288 -19.51 7.79 8.71
N GLU A 289 -18.76 8.48 7.86
CA GLU A 289 -18.42 7.99 6.52
C GLU A 289 -17.67 6.65 6.58
N HIS A 290 -16.72 6.50 7.51
CA HIS A 290 -15.99 5.26 7.70
C HIS A 290 -16.90 4.10 8.10
N LEU A 291 -17.77 4.28 9.10
CA LEU A 291 -18.67 3.23 9.58
C LEU A 291 -19.70 2.84 8.52
N VAL A 292 -20.27 3.81 7.81
CA VAL A 292 -21.20 3.56 6.70
C VAL A 292 -20.52 2.72 5.62
N ASN A 293 -19.30 3.08 5.23
CA ASN A 293 -18.55 2.36 4.20
C ASN A 293 -18.18 0.93 4.64
N GLU A 294 -17.66 0.73 5.85
CA GLU A 294 -17.30 -0.59 6.37
C GLU A 294 -18.50 -1.53 6.45
N VAL A 295 -19.66 -1.04 6.93
CA VAL A 295 -20.90 -1.83 6.97
C VAL A 295 -21.40 -2.13 5.55
N GLN A 296 -21.36 -1.15 4.64
CA GLN A 296 -21.72 -1.33 3.24
C GLN A 296 -20.85 -2.39 2.56
N GLU A 297 -19.54 -2.41 2.80
CA GLU A 297 -18.64 -3.40 2.21
C GLU A 297 -19.08 -4.82 2.54
N VAL A 298 -19.51 -5.08 3.78
CA VAL A 298 -19.99 -6.40 4.18
C VAL A 298 -21.23 -6.82 3.39
N TYR A 299 -22.20 -5.91 3.23
CA TYR A 299 -23.41 -6.20 2.45
C TYR A 299 -23.12 -6.33 0.95
N ARG A 300 -22.26 -5.47 0.38
CA ARG A 300 -21.83 -5.53 -1.01
C ARG A 300 -21.10 -6.84 -1.32
N LEU A 301 -20.24 -7.32 -0.42
CA LEU A 301 -19.57 -8.63 -0.55
C LEU A 301 -20.57 -9.79 -0.60
N GLN A 302 -21.73 -9.65 0.05
CA GLN A 302 -22.83 -10.63 0.00
C GLN A 302 -23.77 -10.41 -1.19
N GLY A 303 -23.45 -9.48 -2.10
CA GLY A 303 -24.27 -9.15 -3.26
C GLY A 303 -25.53 -8.36 -2.93
N VAL A 304 -25.62 -7.79 -1.73
CA VAL A 304 -26.76 -6.98 -1.29
C VAL A 304 -26.40 -5.51 -1.42
N THR A 305 -27.17 -4.77 -2.21
CA THR A 305 -27.07 -3.32 -2.30
C THR A 305 -28.04 -2.68 -1.31
N ILE A 306 -27.51 -1.96 -0.33
CA ILE A 306 -28.29 -1.12 0.60
C ILE A 306 -27.98 0.34 0.26
N ASN A 307 -28.94 1.25 0.48
CA ASN A 307 -28.68 2.68 0.34
C ASN A 307 -28.09 3.23 1.65
N ASP A 308 -27.07 4.07 1.56
CA ASP A 308 -26.31 4.61 2.69
C ASP A 308 -27.21 5.23 3.77
N LYS A 309 -28.31 5.89 3.36
CA LYS A 309 -29.31 6.50 4.27
C LYS A 309 -29.84 5.56 5.34
N HIS A 310 -29.84 4.25 5.11
CA HIS A 310 -30.34 3.28 6.07
C HIS A 310 -29.33 2.99 7.19
N ILE A 311 -28.03 3.05 6.85
CA ILE A 311 -26.95 2.83 7.81
C ILE A 311 -26.68 4.12 8.58
N GLU A 312 -26.75 5.27 7.89
CA GLU A 312 -26.65 6.60 8.49
C GLU A 312 -27.68 6.90 9.59
N ILE A 313 -28.84 6.21 9.60
CA ILE A 313 -29.82 6.36 10.69
C ILE A 313 -29.32 5.77 12.01
N ILE A 314 -28.43 4.77 11.94
CA ILE A 314 -27.93 4.03 13.10
C ILE A 314 -26.67 4.67 13.67
N VAL A 315 -25.82 5.23 12.79
CA VAL A 315 -24.56 5.89 13.13
C VAL A 315 -24.81 7.29 13.67
#